data_AF-A0A1H2RQW3-F1
#
_entry.id   AF-A0A1H2RQW3-F1
#
_cell.length_a   1.000
_cell.length_b   1.000
_cell.length_c   1.000
_cell.angle_alpha   90.00
_cell.angle_beta   90.00
_cell.angle_gamma   90.00
#
_symmetry.space_group_name_H-M   'P 1'
#
loop_
_entity.id
_entity.type
_entity.pdbx_description
1 polymer ?
#
loop_
_entity_poly.entity_id
_entity_poly.type
_entity_poly.pdbx_seq_one_letter_code
_entity_poly.pdbx_strand_id
1 'polypeptide(L)'
;MRTSNKSILVTKSVQSNVVVSYETLEEIYESKPSSRIDVRIGYYSENGELLRTQSITISGDNYMLLMSESPKFAPGKPANEYREADLWHVVDNILEEV
;
A
#
# COMPACT_ATOMS: atom_id res chain seq x y z
N MET A 1 -2.27 -44.84 -24.08
CA MET A 1 -3.33 -43.90 -23.65
C MET A 1 -4.69 -44.57 -23.81
N ARG A 2 -5.64 -44.32 -22.92
CA ARG A 2 -7.01 -44.87 -22.97
C ARG A 2 -8.02 -43.74 -22.76
N THR A 3 -9.04 -43.69 -23.60
CA THR A 3 -10.16 -42.76 -23.46
C THR A 3 -11.06 -43.17 -22.29
N SER A 4 -11.52 -42.20 -21.50
CA SER A 4 -12.40 -42.40 -20.34
C SER A 4 -13.61 -41.48 -20.42
N ASN A 5 -14.80 -42.03 -20.21
CA ASN A 5 -16.09 -41.30 -20.24
C ASN A 5 -16.63 -41.05 -18.83
N LYS A 6 -15.78 -40.59 -17.90
CA LYS A 6 -16.18 -40.30 -16.51
C LYS A 6 -16.17 -38.80 -16.25
N SER A 7 -17.17 -38.31 -15.53
CA SER A 7 -17.19 -36.95 -14.99
C SER A 7 -16.70 -36.96 -13.54
N ILE A 8 -15.84 -36.01 -13.20
CA ILE A 8 -15.35 -35.79 -11.84
C ILE A 8 -15.53 -34.32 -11.48
N LEU A 9 -15.73 -34.02 -10.19
CA LEU A 9 -15.72 -32.66 -9.68
C LEU A 9 -14.26 -32.21 -9.52
N VAL A 10 -13.95 -31.05 -10.08
CA VAL A 10 -12.62 -30.42 -9.96
C VAL A 10 -12.83 -28.97 -9.55
N THR A 11 -12.28 -28.59 -8.41
CA THR A 11 -12.21 -27.19 -7.98
C THR A 11 -11.01 -26.54 -8.67
N LYS A 12 -11.23 -25.39 -9.33
CA LYS A 12 -10.17 -24.60 -9.94
C LYS A 12 -10.09 -23.23 -9.26
N SER A 13 -8.89 -22.82 -8.89
CA SER A 13 -8.60 -21.44 -8.48
C SER A 13 -8.17 -20.66 -9.72
N VAL A 14 -8.87 -19.57 -10.04
CA VAL A 14 -8.49 -18.65 -11.12
C VAL A 14 -7.97 -17.37 -10.48
N GLN A 15 -6.74 -16.99 -10.81
CA GLN A 15 -6.23 -15.64 -10.57
C GLN A 15 -6.40 -14.85 -11.87
N SER A 16 -6.95 -13.65 -11.76
CA SER A 16 -7.07 -12.71 -12.87
C SER A 16 -6.48 -11.37 -12.45
N ASN A 17 -5.82 -10.70 -13.41
CA ASN A 17 -5.40 -9.33 -13.22
C ASN A 17 -6.64 -8.43 -13.24
N VAL A 18 -6.76 -7.56 -12.24
CA VAL A 18 -7.82 -6.56 -12.14
C VAL A 18 -7.16 -5.19 -12.20
N VAL A 19 -7.77 -4.25 -12.90
CA VAL A 19 -7.28 -2.88 -12.99
C VAL A 19 -7.67 -2.15 -11.70
N VAL A 20 -6.66 -1.60 -11.01
CA VAL A 20 -6.86 -0.62 -9.93
C VAL A 20 -7.07 0.75 -10.57
N SER A 21 -8.12 1.45 -10.14
CA SER A 21 -8.45 2.78 -10.65
C SER A 21 -8.00 3.90 -9.73
N TYR A 22 -8.07 3.70 -8.42
CA TYR A 22 -7.56 4.65 -7.44
C TYR A 22 -7.20 3.95 -6.12
N GLU A 23 -6.42 4.66 -5.30
CA GLU A 23 -5.90 4.20 -4.03
C GLU A 23 -6.24 5.18 -2.92
N THR A 24 -6.40 4.68 -1.70
CA THR A 24 -6.70 5.50 -0.52
C THR A 24 -5.88 5.03 0.68
N LEU A 25 -5.52 5.96 1.57
CA LEU A 25 -5.01 5.63 2.89
C LEU A 25 -6.19 5.44 3.84
N GLU A 26 -6.55 4.18 4.07
CA GLU A 26 -7.70 3.79 4.89
C GLU A 26 -7.43 3.92 6.39
N GLU A 27 -6.22 3.58 6.81
CA GLU A 27 -5.80 3.64 8.21
C GLU A 27 -4.35 4.15 8.31
N ILE A 28 -4.10 5.03 9.27
CA ILE A 28 -2.77 5.54 9.60
C ILE A 28 -2.59 5.39 11.11
N TYR A 29 -1.64 4.57 11.53
CA TYR A 29 -1.26 4.40 12.92
C TYR A 29 0.18 4.82 13.14
N GLU A 30 0.36 5.91 13.88
CA GLU A 30 1.68 6.42 14.25
C GLU A 30 2.04 6.05 15.68
N SER A 31 3.25 5.54 15.86
CA SER A 31 3.90 5.37 17.15
C SER A 31 5.25 6.06 17.15
N LYS A 32 5.27 7.31 17.64
CA LYS A 32 6.49 8.11 17.85
C LYS A 32 7.55 7.44 18.72
N PRO A 33 7.20 6.76 19.84
CA PRO A 33 8.21 6.09 20.68
C PRO A 33 8.98 4.99 19.96
N SER A 34 8.36 4.35 18.96
CA SER A 34 8.99 3.30 18.16
C SER A 34 9.47 3.80 16.80
N SER A 35 9.39 5.10 16.52
CA SER A 35 9.73 5.70 15.22
C SER A 35 9.11 4.94 14.04
N ARG A 36 7.80 4.68 14.12
CA ARG A 36 7.07 3.82 13.20
C ARG A 36 5.71 4.40 12.84
N ILE A 37 5.35 4.31 11.56
CA ILE A 37 3.99 4.55 11.06
C ILE A 37 3.56 3.32 10.28
N ASP A 38 2.41 2.77 10.61
CA ASP A 38 1.75 1.73 9.82
C ASP A 38 0.62 2.36 9.02
N VAL A 39 0.64 2.16 7.71
CA VAL A 39 -0.41 2.62 6.81
C VAL A 39 -1.12 1.44 6.15
N ARG A 40 -2.43 1.55 6.01
CA ARG A 40 -3.26 0.61 5.25
C ARG A 40 -3.73 1.29 3.98
N ILE A 41 -3.32 0.74 2.84
CA ILE A 41 -3.73 1.20 1.52
C ILE A 41 -4.89 0.34 1.05
N GLY A 42 -5.96 0.97 0.61
CA GLY A 42 -7.05 0.33 -0.11
C GLY A 42 -6.91 0.56 -1.62
N TYR A 43 -7.05 -0.50 -2.41
CA TYR A 43 -7.05 -0.46 -3.87
C TYR A 43 -8.48 -0.65 -4.37
N TYR A 44 -8.98 0.28 -5.18
CA TYR A 44 -10.37 0.31 -5.61
C TYR A 44 -10.51 0.21 -7.13
N SER A 45 -11.60 -0.40 -7.57
CA SER A 45 -12.04 -0.33 -8.97
C SER A 45 -12.69 1.01 -9.28
N GLU A 46 -12.91 1.28 -10.57
CA GLU A 46 -13.60 2.49 -11.05
C GLU A 46 -15.00 2.66 -10.43
N ASN A 47 -15.66 1.56 -10.09
CA ASN A 47 -16.99 1.57 -9.47
C ASN A 47 -16.95 1.76 -7.95
N GLY A 48 -15.76 1.95 -7.37
CA GLY A 48 -15.55 2.09 -5.93
C GLY A 48 -15.61 0.79 -5.12
N GLU A 49 -15.53 -0.36 -5.79
CA GLU A 49 -15.39 -1.65 -5.09
C GLU A 49 -13.96 -1.81 -4.58
N LEU A 50 -13.81 -2.15 -3.30
CA LEU A 50 -12.53 -2.50 -2.69
C LEU A 50 -12.02 -3.83 -3.26
N LEU A 51 -10.94 -3.77 -4.02
CA LEU A 51 -10.30 -4.93 -4.64
C LEU A 51 -9.33 -5.61 -3.68
N ARG A 52 -8.55 -4.83 -2.93
CA ARG A 52 -7.50 -5.33 -2.03
C ARG A 52 -7.14 -4.29 -0.98
N THR A 53 -6.67 -4.75 0.17
CA THR A 53 -5.91 -3.91 1.10
C THR A 53 -4.47 -4.38 1.22
N GLN A 54 -3.54 -3.45 1.46
CA GLN A 54 -2.13 -3.73 1.71
C GLN A 54 -1.65 -2.88 2.89
N SER A 55 -0.94 -3.52 3.82
CA SER A 55 -0.34 -2.85 4.96
C SER A 55 1.14 -2.58 4.66
N ILE A 56 1.56 -1.33 4.86
CA ILE A 56 2.95 -0.89 4.70
C ILE A 56 3.42 -0.31 6.03
N THR A 57 4.64 -0.65 6.42
CA THR A 57 5.28 -0.11 7.62
C THR A 57 6.40 0.86 7.21
N ILE A 58 6.24 2.12 7.58
CA ILE A 58 7.25 3.17 7.47
C ILE A 58 8.04 3.22 8.77
N SER A 59 9.33 2.91 8.71
CA SER A 59 10.24 2.89 9.87
C SER A 59 11.68 3.21 9.44
N GLY A 60 12.59 3.38 10.41
CA GLY A 60 14.01 3.61 10.13
C GLY A 60 14.24 4.89 9.31
N ASP A 61 15.05 4.80 8.27
CA ASP A 61 15.43 5.94 7.42
C ASP A 61 14.22 6.58 6.74
N ASN A 62 13.21 5.79 6.35
CA ASN A 62 11.98 6.30 5.75
C ASN A 62 11.15 7.11 6.74
N TYR A 63 11.12 6.70 8.01
CA TYR A 63 10.47 7.49 9.07
C TYR A 63 11.26 8.77 9.38
N MET A 64 12.59 8.68 9.47
CA MET A 64 13.44 9.85 9.71
C MET A 64 13.33 10.87 8.59
N LEU A 65 13.30 10.40 7.34
CA LEU A 65 13.04 11.24 6.18
C LEU A 65 11.67 11.92 6.34
N LEU A 66 10.61 11.15 6.60
CA LEU A 66 9.25 11.68 6.73
C LEU A 66 9.13 12.74 7.84
N MET A 67 9.87 12.61 8.94
CA MET A 67 9.84 13.57 10.06
C MET A 67 10.80 14.76 9.88
N SER A 68 11.58 14.79 8.80
CA SER A 68 12.52 15.88 8.52
C SER A 68 11.91 17.01 7.70
N GLU A 69 12.55 18.18 7.72
CA GLU A 69 12.25 19.33 6.84
C GLU A 69 12.84 19.13 5.43
N SER A 70 12.84 17.90 4.93
CA SER A 70 13.47 17.55 3.66
C SER A 70 12.84 18.32 2.49
N PRO A 71 13.65 18.88 1.57
CA PRO A 71 13.14 19.55 0.37
C PRO A 71 12.48 18.59 -0.62
N LYS A 72 12.55 17.27 -0.38
CA LYS A 72 11.77 16.28 -1.13
C LYS A 72 10.25 16.41 -0.89
N PHE A 73 9.86 17.04 0.21
CA PHE A 73 8.46 17.28 0.56
C PHE A 73 8.01 18.70 0.22
N ALA A 74 6.72 18.94 0.38
CA ALA A 74 6.12 20.23 0.08
C ALA A 74 6.84 21.38 0.83
N PRO A 75 7.09 22.53 0.16
CA PRO A 75 7.72 23.68 0.80
C PRO A 75 7.01 24.09 2.11
N GLY A 76 7.81 24.38 3.14
CA GLY A 76 7.30 24.79 4.45
C GLY A 76 6.72 23.64 5.29
N LYS A 77 7.12 22.39 5.03
CA LYS A 77 6.86 21.28 5.94
C LYS A 77 7.65 21.46 7.25
N PRO A 78 6.98 21.49 8.42
CA PRO A 78 7.69 21.56 9.70
C PRO A 78 8.25 20.19 10.11
N ALA A 79 9.33 20.21 10.89
CA ALA A 79 9.89 18.99 11.48
C ALA A 79 8.88 18.26 12.38
N ASN A 80 8.91 16.93 12.35
CA ASN A 80 8.05 16.02 13.13
C ASN A 80 6.55 16.08 12.80
N GLU A 81 6.20 16.63 11.64
CA GLU A 81 4.85 16.57 11.08
C GLU A 81 4.94 16.07 9.64
N TYR A 82 3.83 15.54 9.12
CA TYR A 82 3.72 15.10 7.73
C TYR A 82 2.30 15.34 7.22
N ARG A 83 2.21 15.51 5.90
CA ARG A 83 0.94 15.55 5.17
C ARG A 83 0.70 14.22 4.49
N GLU A 84 -0.53 13.97 4.08
CA GLU A 84 -0.88 12.75 3.35
C GLU A 84 -0.03 12.56 2.07
N ALA A 85 0.23 13.63 1.33
CA ALA A 85 1.10 13.60 0.16
C ALA A 85 2.54 13.15 0.49
N ASP A 86 3.04 13.44 1.70
CA ASP A 86 4.36 13.00 2.12
C ASP A 86 4.37 11.50 2.45
N LEU A 87 3.25 10.97 2.99
CA LEU A 87 3.09 9.53 3.22
C LEU A 87 3.09 8.77 1.90
N TRP A 88 2.29 9.23 0.92
CA TRP A 88 2.28 8.64 -0.42
C TRP A 88 3.68 8.63 -1.03
N HIS A 89 4.42 9.74 -0.97
CA HIS A 89 5.78 9.78 -1.48
C HIS A 89 6.70 8.73 -0.84
N VAL A 90 6.61 8.51 0.47
CA VAL A 90 7.43 7.49 1.15
C VAL A 90 6.94 6.07 0.86
N VAL A 91 5.63 5.86 0.78
CA VAL A 91 5.02 4.58 0.39
C VAL A 91 5.47 4.17 -1.01
N ASP A 92 5.42 5.09 -1.97
CA ASP A 92 5.83 4.83 -3.35
C ASP A 92 7.29 4.42 -3.41
N ASN A 93 8.18 5.14 -2.71
CA ASN A 93 9.59 4.77 -2.62
C ASN A 93 9.79 3.35 -2.04
N ILE A 94 9.00 2.95 -1.03
CA ILE A 94 9.08 1.60 -0.45
C ILE A 94 8.59 0.54 -1.46
N LEU A 95 7.54 0.84 -2.22
CA LEU A 95 6.96 -0.09 -3.18
C LEU A 95 7.79 -0.24 -4.46
N GLU A 96 8.50 0.81 -4.88
CA GLU A 96 9.43 0.76 -6.02
C GLU A 96 10.72 -0.04 -5.73
N GLU A 97 11.10 -0.19 -4.45
CA GLU A 97 12.27 -0.97 -4.04
C GLU A 97 12.03 -2.51 -4.04
N VAL A 98 10.81 -2.98 -4.27
CA VAL A 98 10.39 -4.40 -4.21
C VAL A 98 10.25 -5.02 -5.59
#